data_AF-A0A2I0L177-F1
#
_entry.id   AF-A0A2I0L177-F1
#
_cell.length_a   1.000
_cell.length_b   1.000
_cell.length_c   1.000
_cell.angle_alpha   90.00
_cell.angle_beta   90.00
_cell.angle_gamma   90.00
#
_symmetry.space_group_name_H-M   'P 1'
#
loop_
_entity.id
_entity.type
_entity.pdbx_description
1 polymer ?
#
loop_
_entity_poly.entity_id
_entity_poly.type
_entity_poly.pdbx_seq_one_letter_code
_entity_poly.pdbx_strand_id
1 'polypeptide(L)'
;MIEKNQTWELVERPQNRKVIGVKWVYKTKLNSDGSVNKYKARLVVKGYAQIWGVDYSKTFAPVARLDTIRLHLAIAVKRNWKIYQLDVKSAFLNGVLEEKIYVEHPEGFEVKGAEGRVYKLKKALYGLKQAPRAWYNKIDTYLQNLKFEKSLSESTLYVKKEMDSTMILSMYFDDLLVTGDNKVQVEKLKGDLQKVFEMTDLGEMSYFLGMEVQ
;
A
#
# COMPACT_ATOMS: atom_id res chain seq x y z
N MET A 1 14.11 4.40 -3.52
CA MET A 1 12.71 4.39 -3.03
C MET A 1 12.63 4.58 -1.52
N ILE A 2 13.37 3.80 -0.72
CA ILE A 2 13.37 3.94 0.75
C ILE A 2 13.80 5.36 1.19
N GLU A 3 14.95 5.84 0.68
CA GLU A 3 15.45 7.20 0.92
C GLU A 3 14.53 8.28 0.35
N LYS A 4 14.08 8.13 -0.90
CA LYS A 4 13.10 9.02 -1.55
C LYS A 4 11.83 9.18 -0.70
N ASN A 5 11.36 8.11 -0.08
CA ASN A 5 10.19 8.10 0.79
C ASN A 5 10.48 8.54 2.22
N GLN A 6 11.73 8.89 2.56
CA GLN A 6 12.16 9.25 3.92
C GLN A 6 11.70 8.21 4.95
N THR A 7 11.85 6.93 4.59
CA THR A 7 11.29 5.80 5.34
C THR A 7 11.88 5.68 6.75
N TRP A 8 13.11 6.14 6.93
CA TRP A 8 13.84 6.06 8.19
C TRP A 8 14.74 7.28 8.40
N GLU A 9 15.33 7.35 9.59
CA GLU A 9 16.40 8.28 9.94
C GLU A 9 17.48 7.56 10.73
N LEU A 10 18.73 7.94 10.55
CA LEU A 10 19.86 7.40 11.29
C LEU A 10 19.94 8.05 12.68
N VAL A 11 19.99 7.24 13.73
CA VAL A 11 19.98 7.68 15.13
C VAL A 11 20.92 6.85 15.99
N GLU A 12 21.24 7.35 17.19
CA GLU A 12 21.95 6.56 18.19
C GLU A 12 21.18 5.30 18.57
N ARG A 13 21.92 4.22 18.81
CA ARG A 13 21.34 2.94 19.23
C ARG A 13 20.62 3.12 20.58
N PRO A 14 19.33 2.77 20.65
CA PRO A 14 18.61 2.94 21.91
C PRO A 14 19.06 1.89 22.93
N GLN A 15 19.22 2.30 24.19
CA GLN A 15 19.60 1.38 25.29
C GLN A 15 18.44 0.48 25.73
N ASN A 16 17.21 0.99 25.67
CA ASN A 16 16.01 0.33 26.23
C ASN A 16 15.06 -0.24 25.17
N ARG A 17 15.53 -0.42 23.93
CA ARG A 17 14.72 -0.95 22.81
C ARG A 17 15.55 -1.94 22.02
N LYS A 18 14.93 -3.05 21.65
CA LYS A 18 15.54 -4.04 20.78
C LYS A 18 15.62 -3.47 19.35
N VAL A 19 16.79 -3.61 18.74
CA VAL A 19 17.00 -3.30 17.33
C VAL A 19 16.72 -4.57 16.53
N ILE A 20 15.95 -4.44 15.45
CA ILE A 20 15.48 -5.58 14.65
C ILE A 20 16.34 -5.69 13.40
N GLY A 21 16.88 -6.89 13.13
CA GLY A 21 17.62 -7.11 11.90
C GLY A 21 16.74 -6.98 10.65
N VAL A 22 17.34 -6.55 9.55
CA VAL A 22 16.76 -6.58 8.20
C VAL A 22 17.42 -7.66 7.37
N LYS A 23 16.81 -8.00 6.23
CA LYS A 23 17.40 -8.87 5.20
C LYS A 23 16.93 -8.46 3.81
N TRP A 24 17.74 -8.74 2.80
CA TRP A 24 17.33 -8.63 1.42
C TRP A 24 16.53 -9.87 0.98
N VAL A 25 15.43 -9.64 0.27
CA VAL A 25 14.65 -10.68 -0.40
C VAL A 25 14.63 -10.39 -1.88
N TYR A 26 15.18 -11.32 -2.65
CA TYR A 26 15.29 -11.22 -4.09
C TYR A 26 14.20 -12.06 -4.78
N LYS A 27 13.63 -11.55 -5.86
CA LYS A 27 12.65 -12.26 -6.69
C LYS A 27 12.84 -11.88 -8.15
N THR A 28 13.07 -12.87 -9.00
CA THR A 28 13.02 -12.72 -10.45
C THR A 28 11.56 -12.83 -10.90
N LYS A 29 11.06 -11.82 -11.60
CA LYS A 29 9.81 -11.89 -12.34
C LYS A 29 10.11 -12.36 -13.76
N LEU A 30 9.35 -13.35 -14.21
CA LEU A 30 9.42 -13.87 -15.57
C LEU A 30 8.20 -13.38 -16.37
N ASN A 31 8.37 -13.29 -17.69
CA ASN A 31 7.29 -13.14 -18.65
C ASN A 31 6.56 -14.49 -18.83
N SER A 32 5.45 -14.50 -19.57
CA SER A 32 4.70 -15.72 -19.89
C SER A 32 5.51 -16.73 -20.71
N ASP A 33 6.46 -16.25 -21.51
CA ASP A 33 7.40 -17.07 -22.30
C ASP A 33 8.60 -17.60 -21.48
N GLY A 34 8.66 -17.31 -20.17
CA GLY A 34 9.74 -17.73 -19.28
C GLY A 34 10.98 -16.83 -19.30
N SER A 35 11.03 -15.81 -20.16
CA SER A 35 12.14 -14.84 -20.17
C SER A 35 12.11 -13.92 -18.96
N VAL A 36 13.26 -13.34 -18.58
CA VAL A 36 13.33 -12.45 -17.41
C VAL A 36 12.64 -11.12 -17.71
N ASN A 37 11.55 -10.86 -16.99
CA ASN A 37 10.88 -9.56 -17.01
C ASN A 37 11.61 -8.54 -16.13
N LYS A 38 11.91 -8.90 -14.88
CA LYS A 38 12.48 -7.97 -13.89
C LYS A 38 13.11 -8.65 -12.69
N TYR A 39 14.27 -8.18 -12.26
CA TYR A 39 14.83 -8.50 -10.95
C TYR A 39 14.26 -7.55 -9.89
N LYS A 40 13.69 -8.10 -8.81
CA LYS A 40 13.19 -7.34 -7.66
C LYS A 40 14.04 -7.65 -6.42
N ALA A 41 14.53 -6.61 -5.76
CA ALA A 41 15.09 -6.69 -4.42
C ALA A 41 14.17 -5.92 -3.46
N ARG A 42 13.89 -6.51 -2.30
CA ARG A 42 13.16 -5.85 -1.21
C ARG A 42 13.96 -5.95 0.06
N LEU A 43 14.10 -4.82 0.76
CA LEU A 43 14.57 -4.85 2.12
C LEU A 43 13.39 -5.18 3.04
N VAL A 44 13.56 -6.22 3.85
CA VAL A 44 12.51 -6.80 4.68
C VAL A 44 12.99 -6.85 6.12
N VAL A 45 12.19 -6.32 7.03
CA VAL A 45 12.41 -6.45 8.48
C VAL A 45 12.15 -7.89 8.87
N LYS A 46 12.99 -8.44 9.77
CA LYS A 46 12.81 -9.77 10.36
C LYS A 46 11.64 -9.75 11.36
N GLY A 47 10.41 -9.59 10.86
CA GLY A 47 9.20 -9.39 11.66
C GLY A 47 8.88 -10.48 12.69
N TYR A 48 9.41 -11.69 12.50
CA TYR A 48 9.32 -12.74 13.52
C TYR A 48 10.02 -12.37 14.83
N ALA A 49 10.97 -11.43 14.80
CA ALA A 49 11.65 -10.91 15.98
C ALA A 49 10.90 -9.76 16.67
N GLN A 50 9.77 -9.29 16.12
CA GLN A 50 8.92 -8.27 16.75
C GLN A 50 8.10 -8.85 17.90
N ILE A 51 8.03 -8.10 19.00
CA ILE A 51 7.34 -8.47 20.24
C ILE A 51 6.02 -7.68 20.36
N TRP A 52 4.91 -8.40 20.58
CA TRP A 52 3.61 -7.78 20.83
C TRP A 52 3.63 -6.96 22.13
N GLY A 53 2.96 -5.82 22.14
CA GLY A 53 2.95 -4.88 23.27
C GLY A 53 4.21 -3.99 23.34
N VAL A 54 5.26 -4.30 22.58
CA VAL A 54 6.50 -3.51 22.52
C VAL A 54 6.65 -2.87 21.13
N ASP A 55 6.74 -3.69 20.08
CA ASP A 55 7.00 -3.23 18.71
C ASP A 55 5.72 -2.99 17.90
N TYR A 56 4.61 -3.57 18.34
CA TYR A 56 3.29 -3.41 17.75
C TYR A 56 2.21 -3.78 18.76
N SER A 57 1.03 -3.18 18.62
CA SER A 57 -0.17 -3.55 19.39
C SER A 57 -1.33 -3.97 18.49
N LYS A 58 -1.41 -3.42 17.27
CA LYS A 58 -2.45 -3.68 16.28
C LYS A 58 -1.83 -3.98 14.91
N THR A 59 -2.28 -5.05 14.28
CA THR A 59 -1.75 -5.51 12.97
C THR A 59 -2.82 -5.63 11.89
N PHE A 60 -4.09 -5.69 12.30
CA PHE A 60 -5.20 -5.95 11.38
C PHE A 60 -5.36 -4.84 10.35
N ALA A 61 -5.46 -5.26 9.08
CA ALA A 61 -5.86 -4.44 7.95
C ALA A 61 -6.96 -5.20 7.21
N PRO A 62 -8.09 -4.55 6.88
CA PRO A 62 -9.16 -5.21 6.15
C PRO A 62 -8.72 -5.49 4.70
N VAL A 63 -9.26 -6.56 4.14
CA VAL A 63 -9.09 -6.96 2.74
C VAL A 63 -10.48 -7.07 2.14
N ALA A 64 -10.69 -6.51 0.94
CA ALA A 64 -11.98 -6.61 0.27
C ALA A 64 -12.40 -8.07 0.09
N ARG A 65 -13.63 -8.38 0.47
CA ARG A 65 -14.25 -9.66 0.16
C ARG A 65 -14.47 -9.77 -1.34
N LEU A 66 -14.31 -10.99 -1.86
CA LEU A 66 -14.55 -11.26 -3.28
C LEU A 66 -15.98 -10.87 -3.70
N ASP A 67 -16.96 -11.07 -2.83
CA ASP A 67 -18.35 -10.70 -3.13
C ASP A 67 -18.53 -9.17 -3.21
N THR A 68 -17.76 -8.40 -2.43
CA THR A 68 -17.73 -6.93 -2.58
C THR A 68 -17.13 -6.54 -3.91
N ILE A 69 -16.01 -7.15 -4.31
CA ILE A 69 -15.39 -6.87 -5.62
C ILE A 69 -16.36 -7.23 -6.76
N ARG A 70 -16.98 -8.40 -6.72
CA ARG A 70 -17.98 -8.84 -7.71
C ARG A 70 -19.18 -7.89 -7.78
N LEU A 71 -19.69 -7.46 -6.62
CA LEU A 71 -20.80 -6.50 -6.56
C LEU A 71 -20.39 -5.15 -7.16
N HIS A 72 -19.19 -4.65 -6.85
CA HIS A 72 -18.67 -3.41 -7.42
C HIS A 72 -18.59 -3.51 -8.96
N LEU A 73 -18.03 -4.60 -9.49
CA LEU A 73 -17.98 -4.85 -10.93
C LEU A 73 -19.39 -4.94 -11.54
N ALA A 74 -20.30 -5.66 -10.91
CA ALA A 74 -21.68 -5.80 -11.39
C ALA A 74 -22.43 -4.45 -11.43
N ILE A 75 -22.21 -3.57 -10.44
CA ILE A 75 -22.78 -2.22 -10.44
C ILE A 75 -22.22 -1.41 -11.61
N ALA A 76 -20.91 -1.46 -11.84
CA ALA A 76 -20.29 -0.73 -12.93
C ALA A 76 -20.83 -1.19 -14.29
N VAL A 77 -20.90 -2.50 -14.53
CA VAL A 77 -21.49 -3.07 -15.76
C VAL A 77 -22.95 -2.65 -15.91
N LYS A 78 -23.77 -2.81 -14.86
CA LYS A 78 -25.19 -2.47 -14.91
C LYS A 78 -25.45 -0.99 -15.21
N ARG A 79 -24.54 -0.11 -14.78
CA ARG A 79 -24.62 1.34 -14.99
C ARG A 79 -23.82 1.83 -16.20
N ASN A 80 -23.22 0.92 -16.96
CA ASN A 80 -22.33 1.25 -18.08
C ASN A 80 -21.17 2.19 -17.68
N TRP A 81 -20.59 1.97 -16.51
CA TRP A 81 -19.43 2.69 -16.00
C TRP A 81 -18.15 1.98 -16.36
N LYS A 82 -17.13 2.75 -16.76
CA LYS A 82 -15.78 2.24 -16.94
C LYS A 82 -15.17 1.89 -15.59
N ILE A 83 -14.43 0.80 -15.56
CA ILE A 83 -13.67 0.35 -14.39
C ILE A 83 -12.20 0.62 -14.66
N TYR A 84 -11.53 1.31 -13.75
CA TYR A 84 -10.10 1.59 -13.85
C TYR A 84 -9.34 0.92 -12.71
N GLN A 85 -8.14 0.44 -13.00
CA GLN A 85 -7.25 -0.17 -12.01
C GLN A 85 -5.99 0.67 -11.80
N LEU A 86 -5.69 0.97 -10.53
CA LEU A 86 -4.46 1.65 -10.12
C LEU A 86 -3.64 0.72 -9.22
N ASP A 87 -2.36 0.52 -9.55
CA ASP A 87 -1.41 -0.29 -8.77
C ASP A 87 -0.49 0.64 -7.95
N VAL A 88 -0.61 0.59 -6.62
CA VAL A 88 0.24 1.38 -5.73
C VAL A 88 1.61 0.73 -5.58
N LYS A 89 2.66 1.43 -6.02
CA LYS A 89 4.02 0.93 -5.90
C LYS A 89 4.49 0.98 -4.46
N SER A 90 4.88 -0.18 -3.98
CA SER A 90 5.42 -0.34 -2.63
C SER A 90 4.51 0.26 -1.57
N ALA A 91 3.23 -0.09 -1.62
CA ALA A 91 2.16 0.39 -0.75
C ALA A 91 2.58 0.51 0.73
N PHE A 92 3.24 -0.52 1.27
CA PHE A 92 3.70 -0.51 2.67
C PHE A 92 4.67 0.63 2.99
N LEU A 93 5.54 1.05 2.06
CA LEU A 93 6.47 2.16 2.26
C LEU A 93 5.76 3.53 2.36
N ASN A 94 4.47 3.61 2.04
CA ASN A 94 3.66 4.82 2.23
C ASN A 94 3.01 4.87 3.61
N GLY A 95 2.89 3.75 4.31
CA GLY A 95 2.27 3.67 5.63
C GLY A 95 3.14 4.34 6.69
N VAL A 96 2.58 5.29 7.44
CA VAL A 96 3.29 5.95 8.55
C VAL A 96 3.22 5.04 9.78
N LEU A 97 4.35 4.86 10.48
CA LEU A 97 4.38 4.07 11.71
C LEU A 97 4.04 4.94 12.91
N GLU A 98 3.15 4.44 13.75
CA GLU A 98 2.83 5.02 15.07
C GLU A 98 3.87 4.56 16.11
N GLU A 99 4.38 3.33 15.97
CA GLU A 99 5.33 2.73 16.89
C GLU A 99 6.79 3.13 16.59
N LYS A 100 7.61 3.21 17.65
CA LYS A 100 9.05 3.45 17.53
C LYS A 100 9.78 2.14 17.24
N ILE A 101 10.05 1.87 15.97
CA ILE A 101 10.80 0.69 15.53
C ILE A 101 12.20 1.08 15.09
N TYR A 102 13.19 0.30 15.54
CA TYR A 102 14.59 0.48 15.18
C TYR A 102 15.08 -0.76 14.44
N VAL A 103 15.83 -0.56 13.36
CA VAL A 103 16.39 -1.62 12.55
C VAL A 103 17.88 -1.45 12.33
N GLU A 104 18.58 -2.58 12.19
CA GLU A 104 20.01 -2.58 11.84
C GLU A 104 20.23 -2.02 10.44
N HIS A 105 21.48 -1.67 10.13
CA HIS A 105 21.88 -1.34 8.78
C HIS A 105 21.58 -2.52 7.83
N PRO A 106 21.15 -2.25 6.59
CA PRO A 106 21.09 -3.28 5.56
C PRO A 106 22.50 -3.79 5.28
N GLU A 107 22.63 -5.11 5.15
CA GLU A 107 23.89 -5.75 4.78
C GLU A 107 24.43 -5.15 3.47
N GLY A 108 25.68 -4.70 3.51
CA GLY A 108 26.38 -4.05 2.39
C GLY A 108 26.06 -2.56 2.20
N PHE A 109 25.30 -1.95 3.11
CA PHE A 109 24.95 -0.53 3.11
C PHE A 109 25.25 0.14 4.46
N GLU A 110 26.25 -0.37 5.18
CA GLU A 110 26.70 0.21 6.44
C GLU A 110 27.30 1.61 6.22
N VAL A 111 26.88 2.58 7.03
CA VAL A 111 27.39 3.95 6.96
C VAL A 111 28.73 4.03 7.70
N LYS A 112 29.80 4.31 6.97
CA LYS A 112 31.16 4.49 7.54
C LYS A 112 31.17 5.57 8.61
N GLY A 113 31.76 5.27 9.77
CA GLY A 113 31.81 6.18 10.93
C GLY A 113 30.52 6.25 11.73
N ALA A 114 29.52 5.43 11.40
CA ALA A 114 28.25 5.33 12.11
C ALA A 114 27.89 3.86 12.40
N GLU A 115 28.88 2.99 12.55
CA GLU A 115 28.71 1.55 12.77
C GLU A 115 27.93 1.22 14.05
N GLY A 116 27.98 2.12 15.05
CA GLY A 116 27.19 2.01 16.28
C GLY A 116 25.77 2.57 16.19
N ARG A 117 25.40 3.21 15.07
CA ARG A 117 24.08 3.83 14.87
C ARG A 117 23.11 2.84 14.23
N VAL A 118 21.83 3.18 14.28
CA VAL A 118 20.75 2.34 13.75
C VAL A 118 19.71 3.20 13.03
N TYR A 119 18.87 2.58 12.22
CA TYR A 119 17.77 3.26 11.56
C TYR A 119 16.51 3.23 12.41
N LYS A 120 15.95 4.39 12.71
CA LYS A 120 14.60 4.51 13.26
C LYS A 120 13.60 4.67 12.12
N LEU A 121 12.62 3.78 12.05
CA LEU A 121 11.61 3.79 11.01
C LEU A 121 10.58 4.89 11.26
N LYS A 122 10.30 5.69 10.22
CA LYS A 122 9.19 6.66 10.13
C LYS A 122 8.01 6.07 9.37
N LYS A 123 8.30 5.25 8.36
CA LYS A 123 7.30 4.56 7.54
C LYS A 123 7.53 3.05 7.58
N ALA A 124 6.49 2.30 7.28
CA ALA A 124 6.51 0.86 7.37
C ALA A 124 7.43 0.26 6.29
N LEU A 125 8.17 -0.77 6.67
CA LEU A 125 8.92 -1.62 5.75
C LEU A 125 8.21 -2.97 5.59
N TYR A 126 8.54 -3.66 4.51
CA TYR A 126 8.12 -5.05 4.32
C TYR A 126 8.57 -5.92 5.50
N GLY A 127 7.76 -6.91 5.85
CA GLY A 127 8.06 -7.84 6.94
C GLY A 127 7.63 -7.34 8.32
N LEU A 128 7.32 -6.07 8.49
CA LEU A 128 6.66 -5.60 9.72
C LEU A 128 5.25 -6.16 9.82
N LYS A 129 4.88 -6.65 11.01
CA LYS A 129 3.56 -7.22 11.29
C LYS A 129 2.42 -6.20 11.12
N GLN A 130 2.67 -4.92 11.37
CA GLN A 130 1.70 -3.84 11.23
C GLN A 130 1.76 -3.08 9.89
N ALA A 131 2.66 -3.45 8.98
CA ALA A 131 2.82 -2.75 7.70
C ALA A 131 1.51 -2.64 6.89
N PRO A 132 0.69 -3.72 6.76
CA PRO A 132 -0.59 -3.62 6.07
C PRO A 132 -1.55 -2.61 6.71
N ARG A 133 -1.59 -2.56 8.06
CA ARG A 133 -2.43 -1.61 8.81
C ARG A 133 -1.98 -0.17 8.59
N ALA A 134 -0.67 0.07 8.65
CA ALA A 134 -0.10 1.40 8.44
C ALA A 134 -0.42 1.92 7.02
N TRP A 135 -0.34 1.05 6.01
CA TRP A 135 -0.77 1.38 4.65
C TRP A 135 -2.27 1.69 4.58
N TYR A 136 -3.11 0.78 5.08
CA TYR A 136 -4.56 0.95 5.08
C TYR A 136 -4.99 2.28 5.74
N ASN A 137 -4.47 2.58 6.93
CA ASN A 137 -4.81 3.81 7.64
C ASN A 137 -4.43 5.07 6.84
N LYS A 138 -3.30 5.03 6.14
CA LYS A 138 -2.81 6.17 5.35
C LYS A 138 -3.74 6.47 4.17
N ILE A 139 -4.12 5.46 3.40
CA ILE A 139 -5.00 5.64 2.25
C ILE A 139 -6.44 5.93 2.69
N ASP A 140 -6.93 5.26 3.74
CA ASP A 140 -8.25 5.52 4.33
C ASP A 140 -8.41 6.99 4.74
N THR A 141 -7.44 7.51 5.51
CA THR A 141 -7.42 8.93 5.92
C THR A 141 -7.43 9.85 4.71
N TYR A 142 -6.65 9.51 3.67
CA TYR A 142 -6.58 10.32 2.46
C TYR A 142 -7.90 10.34 1.69
N LEU A 143 -8.55 9.18 1.51
CA LEU A 143 -9.85 9.06 0.83
C LEU A 143 -10.95 9.82 1.59
N GLN A 144 -10.99 9.71 2.92
CA GLN A 144 -11.93 10.48 3.74
C GLN A 144 -11.71 12.00 3.59
N ASN A 145 -10.46 12.46 3.50
CA ASN A 145 -10.15 13.87 3.22
C ASN A 145 -10.63 14.32 1.83
N LEU A 146 -10.64 13.42 0.84
CA LEU A 146 -11.23 13.63 -0.48
C LEU A 146 -12.77 13.51 -0.48
N LYS A 147 -13.40 13.39 0.69
CA LYS A 147 -14.85 13.26 0.90
C LYS A 147 -15.45 11.95 0.39
N PHE A 148 -14.65 10.89 0.34
CA PHE A 148 -15.20 9.54 0.22
C PHE A 148 -15.77 9.08 1.56
N GLU A 149 -16.95 8.49 1.50
CA GLU A 149 -17.59 7.80 2.62
C GLU A 149 -17.27 6.32 2.56
N LYS A 150 -16.81 5.77 3.69
CA LYS A 150 -16.55 4.34 3.81
C LYS A 150 -17.87 3.57 3.93
N SER A 151 -17.99 2.45 3.23
CA SER A 151 -19.15 1.57 3.35
C SER A 151 -19.23 0.97 4.75
N LEU A 152 -20.44 0.97 5.32
CA LEU A 152 -20.71 0.34 6.62
C LEU A 152 -20.56 -1.19 6.58
N SER A 153 -20.74 -1.79 5.40
CA SER A 153 -20.68 -3.24 5.22
C SER A 153 -19.32 -3.72 4.71
N GLU A 154 -18.46 -2.85 4.18
CA GLU A 154 -17.13 -3.21 3.68
C GLU A 154 -16.12 -2.08 3.92
N SER A 155 -15.11 -2.33 4.75
CA SER A 155 -14.15 -1.30 5.15
C SER A 155 -13.19 -0.86 4.04
N THR A 156 -13.04 -1.67 2.99
CA THR A 156 -12.21 -1.36 1.82
C THR A 156 -13.00 -0.78 0.64
N LEU A 157 -14.31 -0.56 0.80
CA LEU A 157 -15.17 0.04 -0.20
C LEU A 157 -15.53 1.48 0.22
N TYR A 158 -15.39 2.39 -0.72
CA TYR A 158 -15.61 3.81 -0.55
C TYR A 158 -16.55 4.32 -1.64
N VAL A 159 -17.49 5.18 -1.26
CA VAL A 159 -18.43 5.82 -2.18
C VAL A 159 -18.32 7.32 -2.02
N LYS A 160 -18.28 8.04 -3.12
CA LYS A 160 -18.34 9.50 -3.13
C LYS A 160 -19.49 9.93 -4.01
N LYS A 161 -20.38 10.75 -3.45
CA LYS A 161 -21.51 11.36 -4.17
C LYS A 161 -21.32 12.86 -4.18
N GLU A 162 -21.36 13.45 -5.37
CA GLU A 162 -21.32 14.91 -5.57
C GLU A 162 -22.48 15.29 -6.49
N MET A 163 -23.51 15.98 -6.00
CA MET A 163 -24.73 16.37 -6.75
C MET A 163 -25.26 15.26 -7.68
N ASP A 164 -24.81 15.23 -8.94
CA ASP A 164 -25.23 14.27 -9.98
C ASP A 164 -24.14 13.25 -10.39
N SER A 165 -23.05 13.14 -9.63
CA SER A 165 -21.92 12.25 -9.88
C SER A 165 -21.74 11.26 -8.73
N THR A 166 -21.55 10.00 -9.07
CA THR A 166 -21.21 8.93 -8.13
C THR A 166 -19.92 8.25 -8.55
N MET A 167 -18.98 8.16 -7.62
CA MET A 167 -17.78 7.33 -7.75
C MET A 167 -17.76 6.25 -6.69
N ILE A 168 -17.29 5.06 -7.06
CA ILE A 168 -17.05 3.94 -6.17
C ILE A 168 -15.58 3.55 -6.30
N LEU A 169 -14.92 3.39 -5.16
CA LEU A 169 -13.55 2.92 -5.07
C LEU A 169 -13.50 1.71 -4.15
N SER A 170 -12.91 0.60 -4.62
CA SER A 170 -12.62 -0.55 -3.76
C SER A 170 -11.13 -0.86 -3.75
N MET A 171 -10.59 -1.20 -2.60
CA MET A 171 -9.17 -1.54 -2.45
C MET A 171 -8.96 -3.03 -2.17
N TYR A 172 -8.01 -3.63 -2.89
CA TYR A 172 -7.56 -5.00 -2.68
C TYR A 172 -6.02 -5.01 -2.58
N PHE A 173 -5.50 -5.04 -1.35
CA PHE A 173 -4.07 -4.86 -1.07
C PHE A 173 -3.49 -3.57 -1.67
N ASP A 174 -2.74 -3.71 -2.76
CA ASP A 174 -2.02 -2.63 -3.44
C ASP A 174 -2.81 -2.11 -4.66
N ASP A 175 -3.87 -2.81 -5.07
CA ASP A 175 -4.74 -2.44 -6.19
C ASP A 175 -5.94 -1.61 -5.72
N LEU A 176 -6.22 -0.54 -6.47
CA LEU A 176 -7.44 0.27 -6.33
C LEU A 176 -8.27 0.12 -7.60
N LEU A 177 -9.53 -0.27 -7.41
CA LEU A 177 -10.52 -0.26 -8.48
C LEU A 177 -11.36 0.99 -8.34
N VAL A 178 -11.48 1.76 -9.42
CA VAL A 178 -12.21 3.02 -9.45
C VAL A 178 -13.26 2.96 -10.55
N THR A 179 -14.51 3.26 -10.21
CA THR A 179 -15.63 3.39 -11.15
C THR A 179 -16.39 4.67 -10.89
N GLY A 180 -17.09 5.18 -11.89
CA GLY A 180 -17.99 6.31 -11.74
C GLY A 180 -18.63 6.74 -13.04
N ASP A 181 -19.69 7.53 -12.94
CA ASP A 181 -20.42 8.11 -14.08
C ASP A 181 -19.70 9.30 -14.71
N ASN A 182 -18.88 10.03 -13.95
CA ASN A 182 -18.16 11.20 -14.44
C ASN A 182 -16.66 10.93 -14.66
N LYS A 183 -16.27 10.74 -15.94
CA LYS A 183 -14.87 10.51 -16.32
C LYS A 183 -13.92 11.62 -15.87
N VAL A 184 -14.34 12.88 -15.89
CA VAL A 184 -13.49 14.00 -15.47
C VAL A 184 -13.18 13.91 -13.97
N GLN A 185 -14.16 13.51 -13.16
CA GLN A 185 -13.93 13.31 -11.73
C GLN A 185 -13.02 12.11 -11.44
N VAL A 186 -13.18 11.02 -12.21
CA VAL A 186 -12.30 9.85 -12.10
C VAL A 186 -10.86 10.22 -12.43
N GLU A 187 -10.62 10.94 -13.54
CA GLU A 187 -9.27 11.39 -13.91
C GLU A 187 -8.68 12.37 -12.89
N LYS A 188 -9.49 13.27 -12.33
CA LYS A 188 -9.07 14.13 -11.23
C LYS A 188 -8.64 13.30 -10.00
N LEU A 189 -9.43 12.30 -9.61
CA LEU A 189 -9.11 11.41 -8.50
C LEU A 189 -7.78 10.67 -8.73
N LYS A 190 -7.58 10.12 -9.93
CA LYS A 190 -6.32 9.47 -10.31
C LYS A 190 -5.13 10.42 -10.15
N GLY A 191 -5.26 11.64 -10.66
CA GLY A 191 -4.24 12.68 -10.52
C GLY A 191 -3.97 13.05 -9.07
N ASP A 192 -5.00 13.17 -8.23
CA ASP A 192 -4.84 13.48 -6.81
C ASP A 192 -4.16 12.33 -6.05
N LEU A 193 -4.54 11.08 -6.32
CA LEU A 193 -3.88 9.89 -5.77
C LEU A 193 -2.40 9.81 -6.20
N GLN A 194 -2.09 10.06 -7.48
CA GLN A 194 -0.73 10.01 -8.02
C GLN A 194 0.21 11.09 -7.46
N LYS A 195 -0.33 12.23 -7.02
CA LYS A 195 0.46 13.27 -6.33
C LYS A 195 0.97 12.80 -4.96
N VAL A 196 0.22 11.91 -4.31
CA VAL A 196 0.49 11.49 -2.92
C VAL A 196 1.16 10.13 -2.86
N PHE A 197 0.77 9.21 -3.72
CA PHE A 197 1.29 7.85 -3.75
C PHE A 197 1.93 7.57 -5.09
N GLU A 198 3.14 7.01 -5.06
CA GLU A 198 3.76 6.49 -6.28
C GLU A 198 2.96 5.27 -6.77
N MET A 199 2.29 5.39 -7.90
CA MET A 199 1.42 4.35 -8.46
C MET A 199 1.49 4.30 -9.98
N THR A 200 0.98 3.23 -10.56
CA THR A 200 0.80 3.08 -12.01
C THR A 200 -0.69 3.00 -12.31
N ASP A 201 -1.16 3.83 -13.24
CA ASP A 201 -2.50 3.66 -13.84
C ASP A 201 -2.41 2.53 -14.87
N LEU A 202 -3.12 1.43 -14.62
CA LEU A 202 -3.20 0.29 -15.52
C LEU A 202 -4.29 0.48 -16.58
N GLY A 203 -5.01 1.61 -16.54
CA GLY A 203 -6.04 1.96 -17.48
C GLY A 203 -7.36 1.30 -17.16
N GLU A 204 -8.17 1.13 -18.21
CA GLU A 204 -9.43 0.41 -18.15
C GLU A 204 -9.17 -1.06 -17.87
N MET A 205 -9.81 -1.59 -16.84
CA MET A 205 -9.62 -2.95 -16.39
C MET A 205 -10.15 -3.92 -17.45
N SER A 206 -9.27 -4.79 -17.95
CA SER A 206 -9.64 -5.96 -18.76
C SER A 206 -9.62 -7.26 -17.95
N TYR A 207 -8.78 -7.34 -16.91
CA TYR A 207 -8.63 -8.53 -16.08
C TYR A 207 -8.28 -8.20 -14.63
N PHE A 208 -8.99 -8.80 -13.66
CA PHE A 208 -8.71 -8.64 -12.24
C PHE A 208 -9.06 -9.90 -11.44
N LEU A 209 -8.08 -10.45 -10.70
CA LEU A 209 -8.25 -11.63 -9.84
C LEU A 209 -8.96 -12.83 -10.51
N GLY A 210 -8.66 -13.12 -11.79
CA GLY A 210 -9.31 -14.22 -12.51
C GLY A 210 -10.62 -13.86 -13.19
N MET A 211 -11.07 -12.61 -13.09
CA MET A 211 -12.27 -12.11 -13.77
C MET A 211 -11.84 -11.28 -14.99
N GLU A 212 -12.40 -11.61 -16.14
CA GLU A 212 -12.26 -10.84 -17.37
C GLU A 212 -13.47 -9.91 -17.54
N VAL A 213 -13.22 -8.67 -17.92
CA VAL A 213 -14.27 -7.68 -18.22
C VAL A 213 -14.27 -7.47 -19.73
N GLN A 214 -15.39 -7.80 -20.38
CA GLN A 214 -15.65 -7.63 -21.81
C GLN A 214 -16.68 -6.53 -22.05
#